data_AF-A0A6J1L842-F1
#
_entry.id   AF-A0A6J1L842-F1
#
_cell.length_a   1.000
_cell.length_b   1.000
_cell.length_c   1.000
_cell.angle_alpha   90.00
_cell.angle_beta   90.00
_cell.angle_gamma   90.00
#
_symmetry.space_group_name_H-M   'P 1'
#
loop_
_entity.id
_entity.type
_entity.pdbx_description
1 polymer ?
#
loop_
_entity_poly.entity_id
_entity_poly.type
_entity_poly.pdbx_seq_one_letter_code
_entity_poly.pdbx_strand_id
1 'polypeptide(L)'
;MSSWETLGDIANVAQLTGLDAVRLISMIVKSASTARMHKKNCRQFAQHLKLIGNLLEQLKITELKRYPETREPLEQLEDALRRSYILVNSCQDRSFLYLLAMGWNIVYQFRKAQNEIDRYLRLVPLITLVDNARVRERLEDIEKDQCEYTLDDDDKRIQDVILNPEPSKEEAMVLKKTLSCSYPNLPFNKALQKESEKLQVELQRSQANLNVGECEVIQRLIDVTESVAATSLPEKNSPEKSHKVVENTYVDDNNGPSSDESFYKNTDARTTSRKSSVSSGRDLLSTRGSDRYGEWHTDLLDCCSEPSLCLKTFFYPCGTFSRIATVATNRHTSPAEACNDLMAYTLILSCCCYTCCVRRKLRKMLNITGGFVDDFLSHVMCCCCALVQEWREIEICGVYGPEKTKTSPPPSQYMES
;
A
#
# COMPACT_ATOMS: atom_id res chain seq x y z
N MET A 1 28.42 15.03 -12.40
CA MET A 1 28.62 13.85 -11.53
C MET A 1 27.32 13.56 -10.79
N SER A 2 27.13 12.36 -10.22
CA SER A 2 25.86 11.98 -9.60
C SER A 2 25.76 12.46 -8.14
N SER A 3 24.76 13.30 -7.86
CA SER A 3 24.41 13.89 -6.54
C SER A 3 24.61 12.95 -5.33
N TRP A 4 24.28 11.67 -5.49
CA TRP A 4 24.28 10.69 -4.40
C TRP A 4 25.64 10.31 -3.83
N GLU A 5 26.74 10.69 -4.47
CA GLU A 5 28.08 10.61 -3.88
C GLU A 5 28.29 11.68 -2.77
N THR A 6 27.53 12.77 -2.80
CA THR A 6 27.56 13.87 -1.81
C THR A 6 26.36 13.84 -0.84
N LEU A 7 25.26 13.15 -1.16
CA LEU A 7 24.03 13.10 -0.34
C LEU A 7 24.11 12.28 0.96
N GLY A 8 25.25 11.65 1.22
CA GLY A 8 25.55 11.13 2.56
C GLY A 8 26.09 12.24 3.43
N ASP A 9 25.41 12.54 4.55
CA ASP A 9 25.98 13.46 5.54
C ASP A 9 27.36 12.93 5.93
N ILE A 10 28.40 13.77 5.84
CA ILE A 10 29.77 13.36 6.11
C ILE A 10 29.89 12.80 7.55
N ALA A 11 29.06 13.28 8.48
CA ALA A 11 28.89 12.72 9.82
C ALA A 11 28.36 11.27 9.84
N ASN A 12 27.37 10.94 9.01
CA ASN A 12 26.83 9.59 8.88
C ASN A 12 27.78 8.65 8.12
N VAL A 13 28.52 9.14 7.12
CA VAL A 13 29.61 8.38 6.48
C VAL A 13 30.73 8.10 7.50
N ALA A 14 31.15 9.11 8.27
CA ALA A 14 32.21 8.99 9.27
C ALA A 14 31.89 7.94 10.36
N GLN A 15 30.64 7.88 10.83
CA GLN A 15 30.18 6.85 11.79
C GLN A 15 30.25 5.41 11.24
N LEU A 16 30.38 5.24 9.92
CA LEU A 16 30.50 3.93 9.25
C LEU A 16 31.95 3.61 8.83
N THR A 17 32.91 4.51 9.10
CA THR A 17 34.33 4.24 8.86
C THR A 17 34.85 3.17 9.82
N GLY A 18 35.78 2.33 9.36
CA GLY A 18 36.30 1.20 10.14
C GLY A 18 35.34 0.02 10.32
N LEU A 19 34.08 0.11 9.89
CA LEU A 19 33.18 -1.05 9.80
C LEU A 19 33.55 -1.92 8.58
N ASP A 20 33.61 -3.23 8.79
CA ASP A 20 33.83 -4.21 7.72
C ASP A 20 32.59 -4.43 6.83
N ALA A 21 32.81 -5.02 5.65
CA ALA A 21 31.75 -5.31 4.68
C ALA A 21 30.58 -6.15 5.23
N VAL A 22 30.83 -7.17 6.06
CA VAL A 22 29.78 -8.08 6.58
C VAL A 22 28.88 -7.34 7.59
N ARG A 23 29.49 -6.51 8.43
CA ARG A 23 28.77 -5.64 9.37
C ARG A 23 27.99 -4.53 8.67
N LEU A 24 28.54 -3.94 7.60
CA LEU A 24 27.83 -2.99 6.75
C LEU A 24 26.60 -3.65 6.08
N ILE A 25 26.77 -4.82 5.47
CA ILE A 25 25.66 -5.62 4.89
C ILE A 25 24.59 -5.90 5.95
N SER A 26 24.97 -6.31 7.15
CA SER A 26 24.04 -6.54 8.26
C SER A 26 23.22 -5.30 8.64
N MET A 27 23.85 -4.12 8.62
CA MET A 27 23.15 -2.84 8.86
C MET A 27 22.23 -2.45 7.70
N ILE A 28 22.62 -2.69 6.45
CA ILE A 28 21.78 -2.46 5.26
C ILE A 28 20.53 -3.36 5.32
N VAL A 29 20.70 -4.64 5.63
CA VAL A 29 19.59 -5.60 5.82
C VAL A 29 18.61 -5.15 6.90
N LYS A 30 19.12 -4.60 8.02
CA LYS A 30 18.26 -4.06 9.09
C LYS A 30 17.47 -2.85 8.59
N SER A 31 18.13 -1.86 7.99
CA SER A 31 17.50 -0.63 7.49
C SER A 31 16.48 -0.91 6.37
N ALA A 32 16.75 -1.88 5.49
CA ALA A 32 15.81 -2.32 4.46
C ALA A 32 14.54 -2.97 5.02
N SER A 33 14.56 -3.50 6.24
CA SER A 33 13.37 -4.06 6.90
C SER A 33 12.46 -2.99 7.51
N THR A 34 13.00 -1.81 7.82
CA THR A 34 12.30 -0.66 8.41
C THR A 34 11.95 0.46 7.41
N ALA A 35 12.37 0.34 6.15
CA ALA A 35 12.11 1.30 5.08
C ALA A 35 10.60 1.64 4.90
N ARG A 36 10.30 2.94 4.78
CA ARG A 36 8.93 3.45 4.55
C ARG A 36 8.58 3.50 3.07
N MET A 37 9.52 3.90 2.22
CA MET A 37 9.41 3.94 0.75
C MET A 37 10.23 2.85 0.06
N HIS A 38 10.00 2.64 -1.24
CA HIS A 38 10.75 1.72 -2.11
C HIS A 38 10.97 0.32 -1.53
N LYS A 39 9.98 -0.20 -0.80
CA LYS A 39 10.11 -1.44 0.00
C LYS A 39 10.50 -2.66 -0.83
N LYS A 40 10.03 -2.76 -2.09
CA LYS A 40 10.43 -3.81 -3.05
C LYS A 40 11.94 -3.73 -3.32
N ASN A 41 12.41 -2.58 -3.80
CA ASN A 41 13.82 -2.31 -4.13
C ASN A 41 14.76 -2.52 -2.93
N CYS A 42 14.39 -1.98 -1.75
CA CYS A 42 15.18 -2.14 -0.53
C CYS A 42 15.34 -3.62 -0.14
N ARG A 43 14.27 -4.42 -0.28
CA ARG A 43 14.28 -5.86 0.04
C ARG A 43 15.11 -6.65 -0.97
N GLN A 44 14.93 -6.41 -2.27
CA GLN A 44 15.73 -7.04 -3.34
C GLN A 44 17.22 -6.78 -3.13
N PHE A 45 17.61 -5.53 -2.96
CA PHE A 45 19.00 -5.15 -2.71
C PHE A 45 19.55 -5.78 -1.43
N ALA A 46 18.76 -5.82 -0.34
CA ALA A 46 19.13 -6.50 0.90
C ALA A 46 19.12 -8.04 0.81
N GLN A 47 18.53 -8.65 -0.21
CA GLN A 47 18.64 -10.07 -0.52
C GLN A 47 19.93 -10.34 -1.29
N HIS A 48 20.17 -9.57 -2.36
CA HIS A 48 21.39 -9.61 -3.16
C HIS A 48 22.66 -9.44 -2.29
N LEU A 49 22.69 -8.41 -1.44
CA LEU A 49 23.83 -8.16 -0.53
C LEU A 49 24.03 -9.28 0.51
N LYS A 50 23.03 -10.12 0.83
CA LYS A 50 23.23 -11.31 1.68
C LYS A 50 23.97 -12.42 0.93
N LEU A 51 23.71 -12.60 -0.37
CA LEU A 51 24.47 -13.55 -1.19
C LEU A 51 25.96 -13.17 -1.19
N ILE A 52 26.24 -11.87 -1.34
CA ILE A 52 27.59 -11.29 -1.23
C ILE A 52 28.17 -11.50 0.18
N GLY A 53 27.43 -11.19 1.24
CA GLY A 53 27.88 -11.41 2.63
C GLY A 53 28.32 -12.86 2.90
N ASN A 54 27.47 -13.82 2.50
CA ASN A 54 27.76 -15.26 2.61
C ASN A 54 29.03 -15.68 1.84
N LEU A 55 29.36 -14.99 0.74
CA LEU A 55 30.58 -15.22 -0.04
C LEU A 55 31.81 -14.59 0.64
N LEU A 56 31.69 -13.36 1.15
CA LEU A 56 32.78 -12.65 1.85
C LEU A 56 33.20 -13.35 3.16
N GLU A 57 32.26 -13.99 3.85
CA GLU A 57 32.54 -14.88 4.99
C GLU A 57 33.34 -16.12 4.56
N GLN A 58 32.91 -16.82 3.50
CA GLN A 58 33.60 -18.00 2.97
C GLN A 58 35.01 -17.67 2.43
N LEU A 59 35.17 -16.49 1.83
CA LEU A 59 36.45 -15.97 1.35
C LEU A 59 37.36 -15.44 2.47
N LYS A 60 36.87 -15.37 3.72
CA LYS A 60 37.56 -14.76 4.87
C LYS A 60 38.20 -13.40 4.51
N ILE A 61 37.36 -12.41 4.22
CA ILE A 61 37.77 -11.05 3.80
C ILE A 61 38.93 -10.43 4.62
N THR A 62 39.05 -10.74 5.90
CA THR A 62 40.10 -10.29 6.83
C THR A 62 41.50 -10.88 6.55
N GLU A 63 41.58 -12.05 5.93
CA GLU A 63 42.84 -12.62 5.43
C GLU A 63 43.21 -11.97 4.09
N LEU A 64 42.24 -11.79 3.20
CA LEU A 64 42.42 -11.12 1.90
C LEU A 64 42.88 -9.66 2.00
N LYS A 65 42.42 -8.90 3.01
CA LYS A 65 42.88 -7.52 3.26
C LYS A 65 44.38 -7.38 3.61
N ARG A 66 45.10 -8.49 3.85
CA ARG A 66 46.55 -8.48 4.15
C ARG A 66 47.42 -8.40 2.89
N TYR A 67 46.89 -8.78 1.74
CA TYR A 67 47.60 -8.76 0.47
C TYR A 67 47.36 -7.41 -0.22
N PRO A 68 48.41 -6.70 -0.68
CA PRO A 68 48.26 -5.36 -1.25
C PRO A 68 47.40 -5.35 -2.52
N GLU A 69 47.42 -6.44 -3.30
CA GLU A 69 46.71 -6.58 -4.58
C GLU A 69 45.17 -6.61 -4.39
N THR A 70 44.68 -7.27 -3.35
CA THR A 70 43.24 -7.32 -3.01
C THR A 70 42.78 -6.20 -2.09
N ARG A 71 43.70 -5.50 -1.41
CA ARG A 71 43.34 -4.50 -0.40
C ARG A 71 42.50 -3.35 -0.97
N GLU A 72 42.94 -2.74 -2.08
CA GLU A 72 42.24 -1.60 -2.68
C GLU A 72 40.81 -1.97 -3.16
N PRO A 73 40.58 -3.05 -3.94
CA PRO A 73 39.22 -3.49 -4.29
C PRO A 73 38.31 -3.75 -3.08
N LEU A 74 38.87 -4.22 -1.96
CA LEU A 74 38.12 -4.47 -0.72
C LEU A 74 37.79 -3.19 0.06
N GLU A 75 38.66 -2.18 0.03
CA GLU A 75 38.37 -0.85 0.58
C GLU A 75 37.30 -0.13 -0.26
N GLN A 76 37.40 -0.19 -1.60
CA GLN A 76 36.40 0.39 -2.51
C GLN A 76 35.02 -0.34 -2.42
N LEU A 77 35.00 -1.65 -2.22
CA LEU A 77 33.78 -2.43 -1.94
C LEU A 77 33.09 -1.96 -0.65
N GLU A 78 33.85 -1.70 0.42
CA GLU A 78 33.29 -1.19 1.67
C GLU A 78 32.77 0.24 1.53
N ASP A 79 33.41 1.11 0.76
CA ASP A 79 32.90 2.45 0.50
C ASP A 79 31.62 2.43 -0.36
N ALA A 80 31.52 1.52 -1.32
CA ALA A 80 30.27 1.26 -2.04
C ALA A 80 29.16 0.77 -1.09
N LEU A 81 29.48 -0.10 -0.12
CA LEU A 81 28.56 -0.53 0.93
C LEU A 81 28.17 0.60 1.90
N ARG A 82 29.08 1.52 2.24
CA ARG A 82 28.79 2.72 3.06
C ARG A 82 27.80 3.65 2.34
N ARG A 83 28.01 3.92 1.04
CA ARG A 83 27.03 4.64 0.19
C ARG A 83 25.68 3.91 0.11
N SER A 84 25.72 2.59 -0.02
CA SER A 84 24.53 1.72 -0.12
C SER A 84 23.67 1.72 1.15
N TYR A 85 24.29 1.77 2.33
CA TYR A 85 23.57 1.95 3.60
C TYR A 85 22.84 3.28 3.65
N ILE A 86 23.48 4.36 3.20
CA ILE A 86 22.88 5.70 3.19
C ILE A 86 21.69 5.76 2.22
N LEU A 87 21.80 5.14 1.04
CA LEU A 87 20.69 5.01 0.09
C LEU A 87 19.49 4.29 0.73
N VAL A 88 19.71 3.13 1.36
CA VAL A 88 18.63 2.35 1.99
C VAL A 88 18.04 3.09 3.19
N ASN A 89 18.86 3.68 4.06
CA ASN A 89 18.36 4.43 5.22
C ASN A 89 17.63 5.71 4.82
N SER A 90 17.95 6.32 3.67
CA SER A 90 17.19 7.46 3.16
C SER A 90 15.71 7.11 2.91
N CYS A 91 15.42 5.86 2.53
CA CYS A 91 14.07 5.35 2.30
C CYS A 91 13.25 5.15 3.60
N GLN A 92 13.85 5.34 4.77
CA GLN A 92 13.18 5.34 6.08
C GLN A 92 12.84 6.77 6.55
N ASP A 93 13.87 7.64 6.64
CA ASP A 93 13.80 8.82 7.50
C ASP A 93 13.58 10.16 6.79
N ARG A 94 13.80 10.26 5.47
CA ARG A 94 13.64 11.53 4.71
C ARG A 94 12.17 11.97 4.58
N SER A 95 11.93 13.11 3.92
CA SER A 95 10.58 13.52 3.49
C SER A 95 9.97 12.44 2.59
N PHE A 96 8.73 12.05 2.88
CA PHE A 96 7.93 11.17 2.04
C PHE A 96 7.64 11.82 0.67
N LEU A 97 7.38 13.12 0.64
CA LEU A 97 7.16 13.86 -0.62
C LEU A 97 8.43 13.94 -1.47
N TYR A 98 9.60 14.18 -0.85
CA TYR A 98 10.90 14.10 -1.55
C TYR A 98 11.17 12.70 -2.11
N LEU A 99 10.93 11.64 -1.34
CA LEU A 99 11.17 10.27 -1.80
C LEU A 99 10.26 9.88 -2.98
N LEU A 100 9.00 10.33 -3.00
CA LEU A 100 8.11 10.20 -4.15
C LEU A 100 8.64 10.98 -5.37
N ALA A 101 8.91 12.28 -5.20
CA ALA A 101 9.38 13.16 -6.27
C ALA A 101 10.71 12.71 -6.88
N MET A 102 11.60 12.12 -6.08
CA MET A 102 12.90 11.61 -6.49
C MET A 102 12.90 10.10 -6.82
N GLY A 103 11.73 9.45 -6.91
CA GLY A 103 11.61 7.99 -6.98
C GLY A 103 12.43 7.33 -8.11
N TRP A 104 12.41 7.89 -9.32
CA TRP A 104 13.23 7.40 -10.44
C TRP A 104 14.75 7.57 -10.21
N ASN A 105 15.18 8.63 -9.53
CA ASN A 105 16.59 8.84 -9.16
C ASN A 105 17.03 7.76 -8.16
N ILE A 106 16.20 7.47 -7.16
CA ILE A 106 16.44 6.43 -6.16
C ILE A 106 16.51 5.03 -6.82
N VAL A 107 15.58 4.70 -7.72
CA VAL A 107 15.61 3.47 -8.54
C VAL A 107 16.86 3.37 -9.43
N TYR A 108 17.36 4.49 -9.94
CA TYR A 108 18.64 4.53 -10.64
C TYR A 108 19.84 4.31 -9.69
N GLN A 109 19.83 4.87 -8.48
CA GLN A 109 20.90 4.62 -7.51
C GLN A 109 20.98 3.17 -7.04
N PHE A 110 19.85 2.46 -6.87
CA PHE A 110 19.88 1.02 -6.55
C PHE A 110 20.61 0.22 -7.64
N ARG A 111 20.31 0.48 -8.91
CA ARG A 111 21.03 -0.12 -10.06
C ARG A 111 22.52 0.26 -10.07
N LYS A 112 22.85 1.53 -9.82
CA LYS A 112 24.24 1.99 -9.76
C LYS A 112 25.02 1.30 -8.62
N ALA A 113 24.42 1.22 -7.43
CA ALA A 113 25.05 0.65 -6.24
C ALA A 113 25.30 -0.86 -6.38
N GLN A 114 24.32 -1.62 -6.92
CA GLN A 114 24.55 -3.04 -7.23
C GLN A 114 25.68 -3.20 -8.27
N ASN A 115 25.60 -2.50 -9.41
CA ASN A 115 26.62 -2.63 -10.47
C ASN A 115 28.03 -2.25 -9.98
N GLU A 116 28.14 -1.28 -9.09
CA GLU A 116 29.41 -0.88 -8.47
C GLU A 116 29.95 -1.98 -7.53
N ILE A 117 29.10 -2.55 -6.68
CA ILE A 117 29.44 -3.63 -5.75
C ILE A 117 29.81 -4.92 -6.50
N ASP A 118 29.00 -5.33 -7.49
CA ASP A 118 29.27 -6.51 -8.33
C ASP A 118 30.60 -6.40 -9.07
N ARG A 119 30.94 -5.20 -9.57
CA ARG A 119 32.24 -4.93 -10.20
C ARG A 119 33.40 -5.17 -9.23
N TYR A 120 33.33 -4.65 -8.01
CA TYR A 120 34.38 -4.84 -7.02
C TYR A 120 34.47 -6.28 -6.52
N LEU A 121 33.33 -6.94 -6.34
CA LEU A 121 33.26 -8.34 -5.95
C LEU A 121 33.92 -9.25 -6.98
N ARG A 122 33.73 -9.02 -8.29
CA ARG A 122 34.38 -9.79 -9.36
C ARG A 122 35.90 -9.66 -9.34
N LEU A 123 36.44 -8.48 -9.03
CA LEU A 123 37.89 -8.25 -9.02
C LEU A 123 38.61 -9.09 -7.96
N VAL A 124 38.01 -9.28 -6.77
CA VAL A 124 38.70 -9.91 -5.63
C VAL A 124 39.09 -11.39 -5.88
N PRO A 125 38.19 -12.30 -6.34
CA PRO A 125 38.54 -13.68 -6.70
C PRO A 125 39.39 -13.81 -7.96
N LEU A 126 39.33 -12.83 -8.88
CA LEU A 126 40.17 -12.82 -10.09
C LEU A 126 41.62 -12.48 -9.77
N ILE A 127 41.84 -11.51 -8.88
CA ILE A 127 43.18 -11.15 -8.37
C ILE A 127 43.78 -12.30 -7.56
N THR A 128 42.95 -13.11 -6.88
CA THR A 128 43.40 -14.25 -6.05
C THR A 128 43.22 -15.62 -6.70
N LEU A 129 43.09 -15.69 -8.03
CA LEU A 129 43.13 -16.92 -8.85
C LEU A 129 42.43 -18.12 -8.21
N VAL A 130 41.15 -17.94 -7.84
CA VAL A 130 40.49 -18.90 -6.94
C VAL A 130 40.14 -20.23 -7.62
N ASP A 131 40.96 -21.25 -7.35
CA ASP A 131 40.73 -22.67 -7.71
C ASP A 131 39.56 -23.33 -6.96
N ASN A 132 38.94 -22.63 -6.00
CA ASN A 132 37.79 -23.15 -5.26
C ASN A 132 36.51 -23.09 -6.10
N ALA A 133 36.10 -24.23 -6.67
CA ALA A 133 34.89 -24.36 -7.48
C ALA A 133 33.60 -23.87 -6.77
N ARG A 134 33.51 -23.99 -5.44
CA ARG A 134 32.35 -23.50 -4.65
C ARG A 134 32.30 -21.97 -4.56
N VAL A 135 33.45 -21.29 -4.59
CA VAL A 135 33.51 -19.82 -4.71
C VAL A 135 33.03 -19.39 -6.09
N ARG A 136 33.41 -20.14 -7.14
CA ARG A 136 33.01 -19.86 -8.53
C ARG A 136 31.50 -19.98 -8.72
N GLU A 137 30.91 -21.11 -8.28
CA GLU A 137 29.46 -21.33 -8.23
C GLU A 137 28.73 -20.15 -7.57
N ARG A 138 29.20 -19.70 -6.40
CA ARG A 138 28.59 -18.58 -5.66
C ARG A 138 28.75 -17.23 -6.33
N LEU A 139 29.85 -16.99 -7.05
CA LEU A 139 30.02 -15.77 -7.82
C LEU A 139 29.11 -15.75 -9.04
N GLU A 140 28.89 -16.90 -9.69
CA GLU A 140 27.88 -17.02 -10.75
C GLU A 140 26.45 -16.85 -10.23
N ASP A 141 26.10 -17.37 -9.05
CA ASP A 141 24.79 -17.17 -8.42
C ASP A 141 24.50 -15.67 -8.22
N ILE A 142 25.50 -14.91 -7.76
CA ILE A 142 25.41 -13.46 -7.55
C ILE A 142 25.32 -12.71 -8.89
N GLU A 143 26.10 -13.12 -9.90
CA GLU A 143 26.00 -12.56 -11.26
C GLU A 143 24.60 -12.77 -11.87
N LYS A 144 23.99 -13.93 -11.65
CA LYS A 144 22.62 -14.25 -12.09
C LYS A 144 21.54 -13.44 -11.34
N ASP A 145 21.82 -12.96 -10.14
CA ASP A 145 20.90 -12.18 -9.27
C ASP A 145 20.80 -10.69 -9.66
N GLN A 146 20.50 -10.44 -10.94
CA GLN A 146 20.26 -9.10 -11.47
C GLN A 146 18.89 -8.58 -11.01
N CYS A 147 18.87 -7.84 -9.91
CA CYS A 147 17.64 -7.34 -9.31
C CYS A 147 16.94 -6.29 -10.19
N GLU A 148 15.68 -6.57 -10.58
CA GLU A 148 14.84 -5.61 -11.28
C GLU A 148 14.29 -4.54 -10.30
N TYR A 149 14.97 -3.38 -10.26
CA TYR A 149 14.53 -2.23 -9.49
C TYR A 149 13.50 -1.39 -10.26
N THR A 150 12.35 -1.15 -9.65
CA THR A 150 11.19 -0.50 -10.26
C THR A 150 10.63 0.61 -9.39
N LEU A 151 10.00 1.62 -10.00
CA LEU A 151 9.01 2.45 -9.29
C LEU A 151 7.66 1.76 -9.38
N ASP A 152 6.87 1.77 -8.32
CA ASP A 152 5.53 1.18 -8.31
C ASP A 152 4.55 2.08 -9.09
N ASP A 153 3.52 1.51 -9.73
CA ASP A 153 2.69 2.27 -10.70
C ASP A 153 1.82 3.37 -10.05
N ASP A 154 1.47 3.21 -8.77
CA ASP A 154 0.80 4.27 -8.00
C ASP A 154 1.80 5.39 -7.63
N ASP A 155 3.03 5.06 -7.23
CA ASP A 155 4.10 6.03 -6.97
C ASP A 155 4.40 6.88 -8.21
N LYS A 156 4.39 6.30 -9.43
CA LYS A 156 4.54 7.04 -10.71
C LYS A 156 3.44 8.09 -10.89
N ARG A 157 2.17 7.69 -10.76
CA ARG A 157 1.01 8.59 -10.91
C ARG A 157 1.02 9.70 -9.86
N ILE A 158 1.43 9.37 -8.64
CA ILE A 158 1.55 10.33 -7.55
C ILE A 158 2.73 11.29 -7.79
N GLN A 159 3.84 10.82 -8.37
CA GLN A 159 4.97 11.66 -8.76
C GLN A 159 4.59 12.69 -9.84
N ASP A 160 3.85 12.28 -10.87
CA ASP A 160 3.35 13.19 -11.92
C ASP A 160 2.47 14.32 -11.32
N VAL A 161 1.57 13.95 -10.41
CA VAL A 161 0.68 14.87 -9.68
C VAL A 161 1.45 15.83 -8.75
N ILE A 162 2.49 15.33 -8.06
CA ILE A 162 3.30 16.12 -7.12
C ILE A 162 4.19 17.16 -7.83
N LEU A 163 4.54 16.92 -9.11
CA LEU A 163 5.36 17.82 -9.91
C LEU A 163 4.54 18.85 -10.72
N ASN A 164 3.21 18.80 -10.65
CA ASN A 164 2.30 19.78 -11.25
C ASN A 164 2.28 21.08 -10.43
N PRO A 165 2.64 22.26 -11.00
CA PRO A 165 2.73 23.51 -10.23
C PRO A 165 1.40 24.03 -9.65
N GLU A 166 0.29 23.74 -10.32
CA GLU A 166 -1.06 24.12 -9.87
C GLU A 166 -1.93 22.85 -9.76
N PRO A 167 -1.84 22.10 -8.63
CA PRO A 167 -2.62 20.90 -8.45
C PRO A 167 -4.12 21.22 -8.39
N SER A 168 -4.91 20.55 -9.23
CA SER A 168 -6.37 20.59 -9.19
C SER A 168 -6.93 20.12 -7.85
N LYS A 169 -8.22 20.37 -7.60
CA LYS A 169 -8.90 19.96 -6.37
C LYS A 169 -8.88 18.44 -6.19
N GLU A 170 -8.94 17.71 -7.30
CA GLU A 170 -8.84 16.26 -7.42
C GLU A 170 -7.42 15.77 -7.09
N GLU A 171 -6.40 16.42 -7.64
CA GLU A 171 -4.98 16.14 -7.36
C GLU A 171 -4.60 16.41 -5.89
N ALA A 172 -5.05 17.54 -5.33
CA ALA A 172 -4.90 17.85 -3.91
C ALA A 172 -5.60 16.81 -3.01
N MET A 173 -6.72 16.24 -3.46
CA MET A 173 -7.41 15.15 -2.75
C MET A 173 -6.63 13.83 -2.82
N VAL A 174 -6.01 13.51 -3.96
CA VAL A 174 -5.08 12.37 -4.10
C VAL A 174 -3.89 12.55 -3.15
N LEU A 175 -3.22 13.70 -3.17
CA LEU A 175 -2.08 13.99 -2.29
C LEU A 175 -2.48 13.88 -0.81
N LYS A 176 -3.64 14.41 -0.43
CA LYS A 176 -4.21 14.31 0.93
C LYS A 176 -4.45 12.87 1.36
N LYS A 177 -5.02 12.03 0.48
CA LYS A 177 -5.23 10.60 0.73
C LYS A 177 -3.90 9.87 0.91
N THR A 178 -2.97 10.04 -0.02
CA THR A 178 -1.64 9.42 -0.01
C THR A 178 -0.83 9.80 1.24
N LEU A 179 -0.80 11.09 1.62
CA LEU A 179 -0.10 11.53 2.81
C LEU A 179 -0.72 10.97 4.10
N SER A 180 -2.05 10.89 4.16
CA SER A 180 -2.77 10.28 5.30
C SER A 180 -2.45 8.79 5.45
N CYS A 181 -2.33 8.04 4.34
CA CYS A 181 -1.86 6.65 4.35
C CYS A 181 -0.40 6.50 4.83
N SER A 182 0.45 7.49 4.55
CA SER A 182 1.86 7.51 5.00
C SER A 182 2.02 7.88 6.49
N TYR A 183 1.02 8.55 7.07
CA TYR A 183 0.97 9.01 8.46
C TYR A 183 -0.36 8.64 9.16
N PRO A 184 -0.70 7.35 9.28
CA PRO A 184 -2.05 6.89 9.69
C PRO A 184 -2.47 7.31 11.12
N ASN A 185 -1.51 7.66 11.97
CA ASN A 185 -1.73 8.05 13.37
C ASN A 185 -1.66 9.57 13.60
N LEU A 186 -1.72 10.40 12.54
CA LEU A 186 -1.51 11.84 12.62
C LEU A 186 -2.53 12.60 11.74
N PRO A 187 -3.22 13.65 12.24
CA PRO A 187 -4.15 14.44 11.43
C PRO A 187 -3.44 15.07 10.22
N PHE A 188 -4.12 15.12 9.07
CA PHE A 188 -3.55 15.56 7.79
C PHE A 188 -2.72 16.85 7.90
N ASN A 189 -3.26 17.91 8.50
CA ASN A 189 -2.56 19.20 8.60
C ASN A 189 -1.24 19.11 9.41
N LYS A 190 -1.16 18.20 10.41
CA LYS A 190 0.08 17.93 11.17
C LYS A 190 1.04 17.03 10.39
N ALA A 191 0.54 16.13 9.54
CA ALA A 191 1.37 15.35 8.62
C ALA A 191 1.96 16.23 7.52
N LEU A 192 1.18 17.19 7.00
CA LEU A 192 1.57 18.18 6.00
C LEU A 192 2.64 19.14 6.56
N GLN A 193 2.43 19.67 7.77
CA GLN A 193 3.45 20.43 8.50
C GLN A 193 4.75 19.63 8.67
N LYS A 194 4.66 18.38 9.14
CA LYS A 194 5.83 17.51 9.35
C LYS A 194 6.59 17.17 8.06
N GLU A 195 5.91 17.13 6.91
CA GLU A 195 6.58 17.01 5.62
C GLU A 195 7.23 18.32 5.18
N SER A 196 6.60 19.48 5.39
CA SER A 196 7.21 20.79 5.14
C SER A 196 8.51 20.98 5.95
N GLU A 197 8.47 20.69 7.25
CA GLU A 197 9.64 20.69 8.15
C GLU A 197 10.78 19.81 7.61
N LYS A 198 10.47 18.63 7.07
CA LYS A 198 11.46 17.74 6.45
C LYS A 198 11.95 18.25 5.10
N LEU A 199 11.09 18.83 4.27
CA LEU A 199 11.47 19.39 2.96
C LEU A 199 12.45 20.55 3.14
N GLN A 200 12.27 21.39 4.16
CA GLN A 200 13.24 22.44 4.50
C GLN A 200 14.63 21.87 4.87
N VAL A 201 14.68 20.74 5.58
CA VAL A 201 15.96 20.05 5.91
C VAL A 201 16.60 19.43 4.66
N GLU A 202 15.83 18.79 3.78
CA GLU A 202 16.37 18.28 2.51
C GLU A 202 16.82 19.43 1.59
N LEU A 203 16.14 20.59 1.60
CA LEU A 203 16.55 21.78 0.85
C LEU A 203 17.90 22.29 1.33
N GLN A 204 18.08 22.45 2.64
CA GLN A 204 19.36 22.85 3.24
C GLN A 204 20.48 21.87 2.90
N ARG A 205 20.22 20.55 2.94
CA ARG A 205 21.20 19.52 2.51
C ARG A 205 21.56 19.66 1.02
N SER A 206 20.57 19.84 0.14
CA SER A 206 20.80 19.97 -1.30
C SER A 206 21.53 21.28 -1.66
N GLN A 207 21.26 22.37 -0.94
CA GLN A 207 21.98 23.65 -1.04
C GLN A 207 23.45 23.51 -0.60
N ALA A 208 23.71 22.87 0.56
CA ALA A 208 25.07 22.59 1.04
C ALA A 208 25.87 21.72 0.06
N ASN A 209 25.18 20.82 -0.66
CA ASN A 209 25.75 19.97 -1.71
C ASN A 209 25.79 20.63 -3.10
N LEU A 210 25.43 21.91 -3.23
CA LEU A 210 25.40 22.70 -4.47
C LEU A 210 24.52 22.09 -5.59
N ASN A 211 23.54 21.26 -5.26
CA ASN A 211 22.68 20.61 -6.24
C ASN A 211 21.45 21.46 -6.58
N VAL A 212 21.61 22.34 -7.56
CA VAL A 212 20.54 23.23 -8.07
C VAL A 212 19.29 22.45 -8.49
N GLY A 213 19.43 21.32 -9.18
CA GLY A 213 18.29 20.54 -9.68
C GLY A 213 17.45 19.88 -8.57
N GLU A 214 18.08 19.41 -7.49
CA GLU A 214 17.32 18.93 -6.32
C GLU A 214 16.72 20.09 -5.52
N CYS A 215 17.39 21.24 -5.44
CA CYS A 215 16.80 22.45 -4.84
C CYS A 215 15.55 22.92 -5.61
N GLU A 216 15.56 22.91 -6.94
CA GLU A 216 14.39 23.25 -7.76
C GLU A 216 13.21 22.31 -7.53
N VAL A 217 13.46 21.00 -7.41
CA VAL A 217 12.39 20.04 -7.09
C VAL A 217 11.87 20.28 -5.68
N ILE A 218 12.75 20.39 -4.67
CA ILE A 218 12.34 20.55 -3.28
C ILE A 218 11.58 21.87 -3.06
N GLN A 219 11.95 22.96 -3.73
CA GLN A 219 11.21 24.22 -3.65
C GLN A 219 9.76 24.04 -4.15
N ARG A 220 9.56 23.41 -5.33
CA ARG A 220 8.22 23.11 -5.85
C ARG A 220 7.40 22.26 -4.87
N LEU A 221 8.02 21.31 -4.17
CA LEU A 221 7.35 20.50 -3.15
C LEU A 221 6.88 21.34 -1.96
N ILE A 222 7.65 22.37 -1.55
CA ILE A 222 7.25 23.32 -0.51
C ILE A 222 6.08 24.17 -1.02
N ASP A 223 6.18 24.74 -2.21
CA ASP A 223 5.15 25.59 -2.83
C ASP A 223 3.79 24.84 -2.95
N VAL A 224 3.82 23.59 -3.43
CA VAL A 224 2.65 22.69 -3.49
C VAL A 224 2.11 22.37 -2.09
N THR A 225 2.98 22.14 -1.11
CA THR A 225 2.59 21.86 0.28
C THR A 225 1.88 23.06 0.92
N GLU A 226 2.33 24.29 0.62
CA GLU A 226 1.71 25.53 1.10
C GLU A 226 0.36 25.81 0.42
N SER A 227 0.26 25.58 -0.90
CA SER A 227 -1.00 25.67 -1.65
C SER A 227 -2.08 24.72 -1.11
N VAL A 228 -1.69 23.48 -0.78
CA VAL A 228 -2.59 22.48 -0.18
C VAL A 228 -2.91 22.79 1.30
N ALA A 229 -2.03 23.49 2.02
CA ALA A 229 -2.34 24.00 3.35
C ALA A 229 -3.38 25.14 3.28
N ALA A 230 -3.23 26.08 2.34
CA ALA A 230 -4.16 27.20 2.16
C ALA A 230 -5.58 26.74 1.78
N THR A 231 -5.69 25.73 0.90
CA THR A 231 -6.97 25.13 0.47
C THR A 231 -7.61 24.17 1.49
N SER A 232 -6.98 23.92 2.64
CA SER A 232 -7.51 23.03 3.69
C SER A 232 -7.84 23.73 5.02
N LEU A 233 -7.87 25.06 5.05
CA LEU A 233 -8.46 25.87 6.13
C LEU A 233 -9.99 26.03 5.94
N PRO A 234 -10.78 26.20 7.02
CA PRO A 234 -12.23 25.99 6.98
C PRO A 234 -13.05 27.15 6.40
N GLU A 235 -14.25 26.82 5.91
CA GLU A 235 -15.29 27.78 5.54
C GLU A 235 -15.73 28.64 6.74
N LYS A 236 -16.13 29.89 6.47
CA LYS A 236 -16.57 30.84 7.51
C LYS A 236 -17.96 30.51 8.05
N ASN A 237 -18.01 30.34 9.37
CA ASN A 237 -19.08 30.68 10.32
C ASN A 237 -20.40 31.23 9.75
N SER A 238 -21.52 30.55 9.99
CA SER A 238 -22.79 31.19 10.41
C SER A 238 -23.85 30.16 10.81
N PRO A 239 -24.87 30.53 11.63
CA PRO A 239 -24.85 31.50 12.71
C PRO A 239 -25.28 30.87 14.06
N GLU A 240 -24.76 31.37 15.18
CA GLU A 240 -25.34 31.04 16.49
C GLU A 240 -26.75 31.65 16.63
N LYS A 241 -27.66 30.88 17.22
CA LYS A 241 -28.76 31.44 18.02
C LYS A 241 -28.63 30.93 19.44
N SER A 242 -28.40 31.87 20.35
CA SER A 242 -28.05 31.64 21.74
C SER A 242 -29.26 31.22 22.58
N HIS A 243 -29.00 30.55 23.70
CA HIS A 243 -29.76 30.80 24.93
C HIS A 243 -28.95 30.43 26.20
N LYS A 244 -28.17 31.41 26.67
CA LYS A 244 -27.69 31.63 28.06
C LYS A 244 -27.37 30.40 28.94
N VAL A 245 -26.08 30.24 29.25
CA VAL A 245 -25.62 29.99 30.62
C VAL A 245 -24.81 31.21 31.05
N VAL A 246 -25.01 31.69 32.28
CA VAL A 246 -24.22 32.79 32.85
C VAL A 246 -23.06 32.22 33.66
N GLU A 247 -21.91 32.85 33.48
CA GLU A 247 -20.63 32.59 34.12
C GLU A 247 -20.69 32.67 35.66
N ASN A 248 -19.97 31.78 36.35
CA ASN A 248 -19.06 32.22 37.42
C ASN A 248 -18.02 31.16 37.78
N THR A 249 -16.78 31.63 37.89
CA THR A 249 -15.59 30.89 38.30
C THR A 249 -15.62 30.58 39.80
N TYR A 250 -15.08 29.42 40.21
CA TYR A 250 -14.65 29.19 41.58
C TYR A 250 -13.13 28.98 41.64
N VAL A 251 -12.51 29.61 42.64
CA VAL A 251 -11.14 29.39 43.08
C VAL A 251 -11.19 28.56 44.36
N ASP A 252 -10.15 27.75 44.57
CA ASP A 252 -9.98 26.81 45.68
C ASP A 252 -9.71 27.50 47.03
N ASP A 253 -10.42 27.07 48.10
CA ASP A 253 -9.92 27.08 49.48
C ASP A 253 -10.75 26.14 50.40
N ASN A 254 -10.29 25.95 51.64
CA ASN A 254 -10.46 24.73 52.44
C ASN A 254 -11.76 24.59 53.28
N ASN A 255 -12.07 23.31 53.61
CA ASN A 255 -13.00 22.90 54.67
C ASN A 255 -12.47 23.25 56.09
N GLY A 256 -13.26 23.25 57.17
CA GLY A 256 -14.66 22.81 57.36
C GLY A 256 -15.18 23.33 58.72
N PRO A 257 -15.82 22.55 59.63
CA PRO A 257 -16.09 21.10 59.60
C PRO A 257 -17.56 20.71 59.96
N SER A 258 -17.83 19.38 60.05
CA SER A 258 -19.02 18.75 60.65
C SER A 258 -20.34 18.87 59.85
N SER A 259 -21.31 17.93 59.87
CA SER A 259 -21.46 16.68 60.66
C SER A 259 -22.07 15.54 59.82
N ASP A 260 -22.35 14.41 60.47
CA ASP A 260 -23.14 13.23 60.06
C ASP A 260 -24.39 13.54 59.18
N GLU A 261 -24.92 12.63 58.35
CA GLU A 261 -25.20 11.21 58.64
C GLU A 261 -25.19 10.30 57.39
N SER A 262 -25.22 8.98 57.60
CA SER A 262 -25.17 7.94 56.56
C SER A 262 -26.55 7.51 56.04
N PHE A 263 -26.62 7.02 54.78
CA PHE A 263 -27.09 5.63 54.59
C PHE A 263 -26.58 4.93 53.31
N TYR A 264 -26.42 3.62 53.48
CA TYR A 264 -26.21 2.52 52.53
C TYR A 264 -27.28 2.45 51.40
N LYS A 265 -27.21 1.70 50.28
CA LYS A 265 -26.32 0.68 49.63
C LYS A 265 -26.97 0.31 48.25
N ASN A 266 -26.47 -0.52 47.31
CA ASN A 266 -25.16 -1.08 46.91
C ASN A 266 -25.36 -1.81 45.55
N THR A 267 -24.31 -2.00 44.72
CA THR A 267 -24.05 -3.16 43.80
C THR A 267 -25.17 -3.67 42.84
N ASP A 268 -24.95 -4.53 41.83
CA ASP A 268 -23.77 -5.06 41.11
C ASP A 268 -24.18 -5.00 39.61
N ALA A 269 -23.33 -4.64 38.64
CA ALA A 269 -22.13 -5.31 38.14
C ALA A 269 -22.38 -6.64 37.38
N ARG A 270 -21.62 -6.82 36.28
CA ARG A 270 -21.50 -7.99 35.38
C ARG A 270 -22.67 -8.25 34.41
N THR A 271 -22.48 -8.92 33.25
CA THR A 271 -21.38 -9.01 32.24
C THR A 271 -21.88 -9.96 31.12
N THR A 272 -21.27 -9.88 29.92
CA THR A 272 -21.34 -10.86 28.80
C THR A 272 -22.63 -11.08 27.98
N SER A 273 -22.43 -10.91 26.67
CA SER A 273 -22.74 -11.88 25.60
C SER A 273 -24.16 -11.99 25.01
N ARG A 274 -24.26 -11.49 23.76
CA ARG A 274 -24.74 -12.20 22.55
C ARG A 274 -25.73 -13.37 22.76
N LYS A 275 -26.94 -13.25 22.18
CA LYS A 275 -27.23 -13.79 20.84
C LYS A 275 -28.58 -13.31 20.28
N SER A 276 -28.72 -13.40 18.96
CA SER A 276 -29.94 -13.17 18.17
C SER A 276 -30.96 -14.32 18.36
N SER A 277 -32.25 -14.16 18.06
CA SER A 277 -32.78 -14.30 16.68
C SER A 277 -34.31 -14.23 16.60
N VAL A 278 -34.83 -13.81 15.42
CA VAL A 278 -36.10 -14.19 14.75
C VAL A 278 -37.42 -14.04 15.58
N SER A 279 -38.39 -13.16 15.31
CA SER A 279 -39.02 -12.59 14.09
C SER A 279 -40.38 -13.23 13.74
N SER A 280 -41.45 -12.41 13.84
CA SER A 280 -42.74 -12.50 13.12
C SER A 280 -43.59 -11.25 13.48
N GLY A 281 -44.37 -10.61 12.61
CA GLY A 281 -44.48 -10.78 11.16
C GLY A 281 -45.77 -10.18 10.57
N ARG A 282 -45.68 -8.95 9.99
CA ARG A 282 -46.71 -8.25 9.16
C ARG A 282 -47.99 -7.78 9.89
N ASP A 283 -48.71 -6.74 9.47
CA ASP A 283 -48.53 -5.65 8.47
C ASP A 283 -49.41 -4.44 8.95
N LEU A 284 -49.72 -3.31 8.27
CA LEU A 284 -49.72 -2.86 6.86
C LEU A 284 -49.27 -1.39 6.71
N LEU A 285 -48.70 -1.06 5.54
CA LEU A 285 -48.90 0.19 4.76
C LEU A 285 -48.88 1.58 5.45
N SER A 286 -47.69 2.19 5.56
CA SER A 286 -47.32 3.54 5.04
C SER A 286 -45.88 3.83 5.51
N THR A 287 -44.90 4.27 4.72
CA THR A 287 -44.93 5.11 3.51
C THR A 287 -44.14 4.47 2.36
N ARG A 288 -44.67 4.49 1.13
CA ARG A 288 -43.97 4.04 -0.09
C ARG A 288 -43.82 5.20 -1.07
N GLY A 289 -42.59 5.72 -1.22
CA GLY A 289 -42.24 6.61 -2.33
C GLY A 289 -41.62 7.97 -1.95
N SER A 290 -40.36 7.96 -1.50
CA SER A 290 -39.33 8.88 -2.01
C SER A 290 -37.94 8.27 -1.76
N ASP A 291 -36.94 8.76 -2.50
CA ASP A 291 -35.52 8.76 -2.17
C ASP A 291 -34.88 7.38 -1.86
N ARG A 292 -34.93 6.47 -2.85
CA ARG A 292 -34.06 5.29 -2.94
C ARG A 292 -33.54 5.05 -4.37
N TYR A 293 -32.79 6.03 -4.88
CA TYR A 293 -32.05 5.93 -6.14
C TYR A 293 -30.71 6.65 -5.99
N GLY A 294 -29.61 6.01 -6.39
CA GLY A 294 -28.30 6.66 -6.41
C GLY A 294 -27.11 5.70 -6.34
N GLU A 295 -26.95 4.99 -5.22
CA GLU A 295 -25.66 4.46 -4.76
C GLU A 295 -25.75 2.98 -4.34
N TRP A 296 -24.62 2.27 -4.32
CA TRP A 296 -24.55 0.88 -3.84
C TRP A 296 -24.97 0.80 -2.37
N HIS A 297 -25.80 -0.16 -1.99
CA HIS A 297 -26.20 -0.36 -0.59
C HIS A 297 -25.13 -1.06 0.26
N THR A 298 -24.04 -1.53 -0.33
CA THR A 298 -22.89 -2.11 0.37
C THR A 298 -21.56 -1.54 -0.12
N ASP A 299 -20.64 -1.23 0.79
CA ASP A 299 -19.28 -0.79 0.46
C ASP A 299 -18.46 -1.93 -0.18
N LEU A 300 -17.59 -1.57 -1.12
CA LEU A 300 -16.67 -2.52 -1.80
C LEU A 300 -15.74 -3.26 -0.81
N LEU A 301 -15.56 -2.77 0.41
CA LEU A 301 -14.73 -3.40 1.46
C LEU A 301 -15.52 -4.03 2.61
N ASP A 302 -16.86 -4.03 2.57
CA ASP A 302 -17.71 -4.64 3.62
C ASP A 302 -17.80 -6.19 3.53
N CYS A 303 -16.96 -6.82 2.71
CA CYS A 303 -16.85 -8.28 2.65
C CYS A 303 -16.55 -8.92 4.02
N CYS A 304 -15.89 -8.16 4.91
CA CYS A 304 -15.59 -8.55 6.29
C CYS A 304 -16.83 -8.76 7.17
N SER A 305 -18.00 -8.21 6.81
CA SER A 305 -19.25 -8.44 7.53
C SER A 305 -19.86 -9.83 7.27
N GLU A 306 -19.41 -10.54 6.22
CA GLU A 306 -19.75 -11.96 5.97
C GLU A 306 -18.52 -12.73 5.45
N PRO A 307 -17.54 -13.04 6.33
CA PRO A 307 -16.28 -13.64 5.90
C PRO A 307 -16.47 -15.02 5.26
N SER A 308 -17.56 -15.74 5.55
CA SER A 308 -17.92 -17.02 4.92
C SER A 308 -18.29 -16.88 3.44
N LEU A 309 -19.02 -15.82 3.05
CA LEU A 309 -19.36 -15.54 1.65
C LEU A 309 -18.14 -15.06 0.87
N CYS A 310 -17.29 -14.24 1.50
CA CYS A 310 -16.02 -13.80 0.94
C CYS A 310 -15.07 -14.99 0.70
N LEU A 311 -14.84 -15.84 1.71
CA LEU A 311 -13.99 -17.02 1.60
C LEU A 311 -14.48 -18.01 0.53
N LYS A 312 -15.80 -18.22 0.44
CA LYS A 312 -16.42 -19.07 -0.59
C LYS A 312 -16.23 -18.50 -1.99
N THR A 313 -16.37 -17.18 -2.16
CA THR A 313 -16.16 -16.49 -3.45
C THR A 313 -14.69 -16.45 -3.84
N PHE A 314 -13.77 -16.43 -2.87
CA PHE A 314 -12.32 -16.52 -3.12
C PHE A 314 -11.92 -17.91 -3.65
N PHE A 315 -12.37 -18.99 -3.03
CA PHE A 315 -12.04 -20.36 -3.48
C PHE A 315 -12.87 -20.86 -4.67
N TYR A 316 -14.05 -20.30 -4.92
CA TYR A 316 -14.90 -20.68 -6.04
C TYR A 316 -15.66 -19.48 -6.65
N PRO A 317 -14.94 -18.51 -7.28
CA PRO A 317 -15.54 -17.29 -7.82
C PRO A 317 -16.58 -17.59 -8.91
N CYS A 318 -16.37 -18.66 -9.69
CA CYS A 318 -17.26 -19.12 -10.74
C CYS A 318 -18.69 -19.37 -10.26
N GLY A 319 -18.87 -19.84 -9.02
CA GLY A 319 -20.20 -20.13 -8.44
C GLY A 319 -20.96 -18.89 -7.97
N THR A 320 -20.25 -17.85 -7.52
CA THR A 320 -20.85 -16.55 -7.20
C THR A 320 -21.13 -15.78 -8.49
N PHE A 321 -20.14 -15.72 -9.38
CA PHE A 321 -20.24 -15.06 -10.68
C PHE A 321 -21.31 -15.65 -11.59
N SER A 322 -21.52 -16.98 -11.65
CA SER A 322 -22.57 -17.56 -12.50
C SER A 322 -23.98 -17.09 -12.10
N ARG A 323 -24.20 -16.82 -10.80
CA ARG A 323 -25.47 -16.29 -10.30
C ARG A 323 -25.63 -14.81 -10.65
N ILE A 324 -24.58 -14.01 -10.44
CA ILE A 324 -24.55 -12.59 -10.83
C ILE A 324 -24.78 -12.44 -12.34
N ALA A 325 -24.06 -13.20 -13.16
CA ALA A 325 -24.21 -13.23 -14.61
C ALA A 325 -25.63 -13.67 -15.03
N THR A 326 -26.22 -14.65 -14.33
CA THR A 326 -27.60 -15.09 -14.60
C THR A 326 -28.61 -13.97 -14.42
N VAL A 327 -28.48 -13.21 -13.33
CA VAL A 327 -29.32 -12.05 -13.01
C VAL A 327 -29.04 -10.89 -13.97
N ALA A 328 -27.77 -10.48 -14.10
CA ALA A 328 -27.32 -9.33 -14.89
C ALA A 328 -27.49 -9.48 -16.42
N THR A 329 -27.69 -10.70 -16.93
CA THR A 329 -27.92 -10.96 -18.36
C THR A 329 -29.32 -11.50 -18.67
N ASN A 330 -30.14 -11.78 -17.64
CA ASN A 330 -31.44 -12.45 -17.75
C ASN A 330 -31.42 -13.76 -18.59
N ARG A 331 -30.29 -14.48 -18.53
CA ARG A 331 -30.06 -15.79 -19.14
C ARG A 331 -29.44 -16.70 -18.11
N HIS A 332 -29.95 -17.91 -17.92
CA HIS A 332 -29.32 -18.89 -17.03
C HIS A 332 -27.87 -19.19 -17.48
N THR A 333 -26.88 -18.80 -16.67
CA THR A 333 -25.47 -19.14 -16.81
C THR A 333 -25.10 -20.24 -15.81
N SER A 334 -24.58 -21.36 -16.30
CA SER A 334 -24.14 -22.45 -15.40
C SER A 334 -22.79 -22.16 -14.73
N PRO A 335 -22.49 -22.73 -13.54
CA PRO A 335 -21.17 -22.56 -12.91
C PRO A 335 -20.00 -23.11 -13.74
N ALA A 336 -20.24 -24.07 -14.63
CA ALA A 336 -19.23 -24.61 -15.55
C ALA A 336 -18.97 -23.67 -16.74
N GLU A 337 -20.03 -23.12 -17.33
CA GLU A 337 -19.98 -22.07 -18.36
C GLU A 337 -19.25 -20.83 -17.84
N ALA A 338 -19.62 -20.35 -16.64
CA ALA A 338 -18.92 -19.28 -15.93
C ALA A 338 -17.44 -19.59 -15.65
N CYS A 339 -17.10 -20.85 -15.34
CA CYS A 339 -15.70 -21.25 -15.12
C CYS A 339 -14.90 -21.28 -16.44
N ASN A 340 -15.50 -21.76 -17.52
CA ASN A 340 -14.88 -21.79 -18.84
C ASN A 340 -14.64 -20.37 -19.37
N ASP A 341 -15.63 -19.49 -19.29
CA ASP A 341 -15.51 -18.09 -19.67
C ASP A 341 -14.42 -17.38 -18.83
N LEU A 342 -14.48 -17.48 -17.49
CA LEU A 342 -13.52 -16.81 -16.62
C LEU A 342 -12.09 -17.33 -16.85
N MET A 343 -11.91 -18.63 -17.10
CA MET A 343 -10.62 -19.22 -17.47
C MET A 343 -10.12 -18.72 -18.83
N ALA A 344 -10.98 -18.71 -19.86
CA ALA A 344 -10.64 -18.23 -21.19
C ALA A 344 -10.24 -16.75 -21.19
N TYR A 345 -10.99 -15.90 -20.49
CA TYR A 345 -10.64 -14.48 -20.33
C TYR A 345 -9.41 -14.27 -19.43
N THR A 346 -9.10 -15.17 -18.49
CA THR A 346 -7.86 -15.11 -17.70
C THR A 346 -6.62 -15.41 -18.54
N LEU A 347 -6.68 -16.37 -19.47
CA LEU A 347 -5.57 -16.71 -20.38
C LEU A 347 -5.15 -15.54 -21.28
N ILE A 348 -6.07 -14.61 -21.58
CA ILE A 348 -5.80 -13.36 -22.32
C ILE A 348 -5.74 -12.11 -21.42
N LEU A 349 -5.50 -12.30 -20.11
CA LEU A 349 -5.35 -11.26 -19.09
C LEU A 349 -6.53 -10.24 -19.01
N SER A 350 -7.72 -10.67 -19.40
CA SER A 350 -8.92 -9.83 -19.62
C SER A 350 -10.12 -10.27 -18.75
N CYS A 351 -9.91 -11.12 -17.75
CA CYS A 351 -10.95 -11.58 -16.83
C CYS A 351 -11.65 -10.43 -16.10
N CYS A 352 -10.89 -9.44 -15.61
CA CYS A 352 -11.46 -8.25 -14.98
C CYS A 352 -12.27 -7.37 -15.95
N CYS A 353 -11.95 -7.38 -17.25
CA CYS A 353 -12.74 -6.70 -18.28
C CYS A 353 -14.09 -7.39 -18.49
N TYR A 354 -14.09 -8.74 -18.52
CA TYR A 354 -15.29 -9.56 -18.68
C TYR A 354 -16.21 -9.45 -17.45
N THR A 355 -15.69 -9.55 -16.23
CA THR A 355 -16.50 -9.38 -15.01
C THR A 355 -17.00 -7.95 -14.84
N CYS A 356 -16.19 -6.92 -15.13
CA CYS A 356 -16.63 -5.52 -15.21
C CYS A 356 -17.79 -5.33 -16.21
N CYS A 357 -17.72 -5.97 -17.40
CA CYS A 357 -18.82 -5.93 -18.37
C CYS A 357 -20.13 -6.53 -17.84
N VAL A 358 -20.08 -7.47 -16.88
CA VAL A 358 -21.26 -8.01 -16.19
C VAL A 358 -21.71 -7.09 -15.06
N ARG A 359 -20.80 -6.59 -14.21
CA ARG A 359 -21.08 -5.56 -13.19
C ARG A 359 -21.81 -4.37 -13.79
N ARG A 360 -21.33 -3.85 -14.93
CA ARG A 360 -21.94 -2.73 -15.66
C ARG A 360 -23.36 -3.03 -16.17
N LYS A 361 -23.68 -4.29 -16.49
CA LYS A 361 -25.05 -4.71 -16.84
C LYS A 361 -25.93 -4.77 -15.60
N LEU A 362 -25.44 -5.38 -14.51
CA LEU A 362 -26.15 -5.45 -13.22
C LEU A 362 -26.49 -4.04 -12.72
N ARG A 363 -25.48 -3.16 -12.68
CA ARG A 363 -25.59 -1.78 -12.22
C ARG A 363 -26.60 -0.95 -13.03
N LYS A 364 -26.66 -1.16 -14.35
CA LYS A 364 -27.70 -0.58 -15.22
C LYS A 364 -29.10 -1.13 -14.92
N MET A 365 -29.22 -2.43 -14.67
CA MET A 365 -30.50 -3.08 -14.37
C MET A 365 -31.07 -2.62 -13.01
N LEU A 366 -30.20 -2.40 -12.03
CA LEU A 366 -30.56 -1.93 -10.68
C LEU A 366 -30.65 -0.38 -10.57
N ASN A 367 -30.38 0.37 -11.64
CA ASN A 367 -30.34 1.84 -11.67
C ASN A 367 -29.35 2.48 -10.66
N ILE A 368 -28.19 1.86 -10.46
CA ILE A 368 -27.13 2.33 -9.56
C ILE A 368 -26.15 3.23 -10.34
N THR A 369 -25.74 4.35 -9.75
CA THR A 369 -24.79 5.31 -10.37
C THR A 369 -23.38 4.71 -10.37
N GLY A 370 -22.56 5.07 -11.36
CA GLY A 370 -21.17 4.61 -11.46
C GLY A 370 -20.56 4.79 -12.84
N GLY A 371 -19.23 4.87 -12.89
CA GLY A 371 -18.46 4.95 -14.13
C GLY A 371 -17.98 3.58 -14.61
N PHE A 372 -17.67 3.46 -15.91
CA PHE A 372 -16.99 2.27 -16.44
C PHE A 372 -15.60 2.07 -15.80
N VAL A 373 -14.92 3.16 -15.45
CA VAL A 373 -13.64 3.14 -14.73
C VAL A 373 -13.81 2.59 -13.32
N ASP A 374 -14.87 2.97 -12.60
CA ASP A 374 -15.21 2.45 -11.27
C ASP A 374 -15.59 0.96 -11.30
N ASP A 375 -16.43 0.56 -12.26
CA ASP A 375 -16.78 -0.85 -12.50
C ASP A 375 -15.52 -1.70 -12.77
N PHE A 376 -14.54 -1.16 -13.49
CA PHE A 376 -13.28 -1.82 -13.83
C PHE A 376 -12.30 -1.88 -12.65
N LEU A 377 -12.07 -0.75 -11.97
CA LEU A 377 -11.19 -0.67 -10.81
C LEU A 377 -11.68 -1.59 -9.67
N SER A 378 -13.00 -1.70 -9.46
CA SER A 378 -13.58 -2.63 -8.49
C SER A 378 -13.10 -4.07 -8.71
N HIS A 379 -13.13 -4.54 -9.96
CA HIS A 379 -12.70 -5.90 -10.33
C HIS A 379 -11.18 -6.08 -10.38
N VAL A 380 -10.43 -5.05 -10.76
CA VAL A 380 -8.95 -5.08 -10.76
C VAL A 380 -8.39 -5.09 -9.33
N MET A 381 -8.94 -4.29 -8.42
CA MET A 381 -8.43 -4.18 -7.04
C MET A 381 -8.75 -5.43 -6.19
N CYS A 382 -9.97 -5.96 -6.30
CA CYS A 382 -10.34 -7.27 -5.75
C CYS A 382 -11.66 -7.74 -6.37
N CYS A 383 -11.58 -8.45 -7.51
CA CYS A 383 -12.69 -9.22 -8.11
C CYS A 383 -13.45 -10.04 -7.05
N CYS A 384 -12.71 -10.62 -6.10
CA CYS A 384 -13.19 -11.23 -4.86
C CYS A 384 -14.28 -10.40 -4.13
N CYS A 385 -14.01 -9.14 -3.81
CA CYS A 385 -14.94 -8.27 -3.11
C CYS A 385 -16.01 -7.68 -4.04
N ALA A 386 -15.65 -7.35 -5.28
CA ALA A 386 -16.60 -6.83 -6.27
C ALA A 386 -17.75 -7.83 -6.51
N LEU A 387 -17.44 -9.12 -6.64
CA LEU A 387 -18.43 -10.20 -6.74
C LEU A 387 -19.26 -10.37 -5.46
N VAL A 388 -18.69 -10.16 -4.26
CA VAL A 388 -19.44 -10.23 -3.00
C VAL A 388 -20.42 -9.04 -2.88
N GLN A 389 -19.97 -7.83 -3.22
CA GLN A 389 -20.80 -6.62 -3.27
C GLN A 389 -21.95 -6.80 -4.26
N GLU A 390 -21.65 -7.24 -5.49
CA GLU A 390 -22.65 -7.52 -6.54
C GLU A 390 -23.66 -8.59 -6.12
N TRP A 391 -23.23 -9.64 -5.42
CA TRP A 391 -24.14 -10.68 -4.93
C TRP A 391 -25.06 -10.16 -3.81
N ARG A 392 -24.53 -9.39 -2.86
CA ARG A 392 -25.35 -8.79 -1.79
C ARG A 392 -26.34 -7.76 -2.33
N GLU A 393 -25.96 -6.95 -3.31
CA GLU A 393 -26.87 -5.97 -3.93
C GLU A 393 -28.07 -6.68 -4.58
N ILE A 394 -27.84 -7.83 -5.23
CA ILE A 394 -28.89 -8.71 -5.77
C ILE A 394 -29.83 -9.22 -4.66
N GLU A 395 -29.27 -9.68 -3.53
CA GLU A 395 -30.04 -10.19 -2.39
C GLU A 395 -30.84 -9.07 -1.69
N ILE A 396 -30.27 -7.87 -1.54
CA ILE A 396 -30.93 -6.67 -0.97
C ILE A 396 -32.07 -6.18 -1.87
N CYS A 397 -31.87 -6.17 -3.19
CA CYS A 397 -32.92 -5.84 -4.17
C CYS A 397 -33.95 -6.97 -4.37
N GLY A 398 -33.69 -8.19 -3.87
CA GLY A 398 -34.59 -9.34 -3.98
C GLY A 398 -34.77 -9.88 -5.41
N VAL A 399 -33.77 -9.69 -6.29
CA VAL A 399 -33.89 -10.00 -7.72
C VAL A 399 -33.40 -11.42 -8.02
N TYR A 400 -34.33 -12.33 -8.33
CA TYR A 400 -34.01 -13.71 -8.71
C TYR A 400 -34.02 -13.87 -10.24
N GLY A 401 -32.97 -14.49 -10.78
CA GLY A 401 -32.86 -14.79 -12.22
C GLY A 401 -33.70 -16.01 -12.65
N PRO A 402 -33.79 -16.28 -13.97
CA PRO A 402 -34.63 -17.35 -14.50
C PRO A 402 -34.21 -18.73 -13.97
N GLU A 403 -35.17 -19.47 -13.39
CA GLU A 403 -34.93 -20.83 -12.93
C GLU A 403 -34.60 -21.79 -14.08
N LYS A 404 -33.81 -22.83 -13.77
CA LYS A 404 -33.39 -23.83 -14.73
C LYS A 404 -34.56 -24.76 -15.08
N THR A 405 -35.12 -24.60 -16.28
CA THR A 405 -36.15 -25.50 -16.84
C THR A 405 -35.70 -26.96 -16.72
N LYS A 406 -36.42 -27.76 -15.94
CA LYS A 406 -36.14 -29.19 -15.74
C LYS A 406 -36.63 -30.00 -16.94
N THR A 407 -35.86 -30.03 -18.02
CA THR A 407 -36.03 -31.02 -19.09
C THR A 407 -35.61 -32.40 -18.56
N SER A 408 -36.58 -33.11 -17.99
CA SER A 408 -36.44 -34.55 -17.75
C SER A 408 -36.14 -35.26 -19.08
N PRO A 409 -35.20 -36.22 -19.13
CA PRO A 409 -35.12 -37.12 -20.27
C PRO A 409 -36.44 -37.91 -20.40
N PRO A 410 -36.86 -38.28 -21.62
CA PRO A 410 -37.98 -39.21 -21.78
C PRO A 410 -37.63 -40.54 -21.07
N PRO A 411 -38.63 -41.23 -20.46
CA PRO A 411 -38.39 -42.50 -19.81
C PRO A 411 -37.83 -43.52 -20.82
N SER A 412 -36.85 -44.30 -20.39
CA SER A 412 -36.20 -45.30 -21.24
C SER A 412 -37.20 -46.37 -21.69
N GLN A 413 -37.59 -46.32 -22.97
CA GLN A 413 -38.28 -47.44 -23.60
C GLN A 413 -37.30 -48.60 -23.71
N TYR A 414 -37.47 -49.60 -22.85
CA TYR A 414 -36.91 -50.92 -23.08
C TYR A 414 -37.63 -51.54 -24.27
N MET A 415 -36.89 -52.04 -25.25
CA MET A 415 -37.42 -53.06 -26.14
C MET A 415 -37.44 -54.38 -25.36
N GLU A 416 -38.62 -54.97 -25.23
CA GLU A 416 -38.72 -56.41 -24.98
C GLU A 416 -38.28 -57.17 -26.24
N SER A 417 -37.72 -58.37 -26.05
CA SER A 417 -37.03 -59.16 -27.08
C SER A 417 -37.94 -60.15 -27.80
#